data_AF-A0A9X9F255-F1
#
_entry.id   AF-A0A9X9F255-F1
#
_cell.length_a   1.000
_cell.length_b   1.000
_cell.length_c   1.000
_cell.angle_alpha   90.00
_cell.angle_beta   90.00
_cell.angle_gamma   90.00
#
_symmetry.space_group_name_H-M   'P 1'
#
loop_
_entity.id
_entity.type
_entity.pdbx_description
1 polymer ?
#
loop_
_entity_poly.entity_id
_entity_poly.type
_entity_poly.pdbx_seq_one_letter_code
_entity_poly.pdbx_strand_id
1 'polypeptide(L)' 'TRGWMDPQNVKSIENSTAIQPGKDYTFTWDMQPDDYVFKAGHQIGVVLIASDYDYTIRPKAGTKLTVKLSEVTLP' A
#
# COMPACT_ATOMS: atom_id res chain seq x y z
N THR A 1 5.39 -3.18 11.43
CA THR A 1 5.73 -3.21 9.98
C THR A 1 5.08 -2.09 9.13
N ARG A 2 5.61 -1.85 7.92
CA ARG A 2 5.11 -0.99 6.82
C ARG A 2 5.56 -1.54 5.45
N GLY A 3 4.97 -1.07 4.36
CA GLY A 3 5.34 -1.47 2.99
C GLY A 3 4.87 -0.46 1.95
N TRP A 4 5.48 -0.49 0.76
CA TRP A 4 5.17 0.43 -0.34
C TRP A 4 5.18 -0.31 -1.67
N MET A 5 4.39 0.20 -2.62
CA MET A 5 4.34 -0.28 -4.00
C MET A 5 4.17 0.92 -4.93
N ASP A 6 4.92 0.97 -6.04
CA ASP A 6 4.61 1.88 -7.15
C ASP A 6 3.35 1.35 -7.87
N PRO A 7 2.27 2.14 -7.99
CA PRO A 7 1.08 1.71 -8.71
C PRO A 7 1.36 1.26 -10.15
N GLN A 8 2.38 1.81 -10.81
CA GLN A 8 2.75 1.41 -12.17
C GLN A 8 3.33 -0.01 -12.24
N ASN A 9 3.76 -0.56 -11.11
CA ASN A 9 4.30 -1.92 -11.01
C ASN A 9 3.21 -2.96 -10.71
N VAL A 10 1.93 -2.63 -10.92
CA VAL A 10 0.77 -3.52 -10.67
C VAL A 10 0.85 -4.87 -11.40
N LYS A 11 1.60 -4.95 -12.52
CA LYS A 11 1.79 -6.20 -13.28
C LYS A 11 3.17 -6.83 -13.11
N SER A 12 4.19 -6.05 -12.78
CA SER A 12 5.59 -6.47 -12.76
C SER A 12 6.42 -5.48 -11.95
N ILE A 13 7.37 -5.99 -11.17
CA ILE A 13 8.37 -5.17 -10.47
C ILE A 13 9.45 -4.61 -11.42
N GLU A 14 9.64 -5.24 -12.58
CA GLU A 14 10.68 -4.88 -13.55
C GLU A 14 10.15 -3.95 -14.66
N ASN A 15 8.85 -4.04 -14.96
CA ASN A 15 8.24 -3.34 -16.10
C ASN A 15 7.03 -2.51 -15.67
N SER A 16 7.18 -1.19 -15.75
CA SER A 16 6.11 -0.25 -15.42
C SER A 16 5.01 -0.25 -16.49
N THR A 17 3.76 -0.19 -16.04
CA THR A 17 2.56 -0.05 -16.87
C THR A 17 1.81 1.22 -16.45
N ALA A 18 1.45 2.06 -17.43
CA ALA A 18 0.68 3.27 -17.15
C ALA A 18 -0.67 2.96 -16.47
N ILE A 19 -0.97 3.69 -15.41
CA ILE A 19 -2.25 3.62 -14.68
C ILE A 19 -3.20 4.68 -15.22
N GLN A 20 -4.46 4.30 -15.40
CA GLN A 20 -5.50 5.17 -15.93
C GLN A 20 -6.41 5.66 -14.79
N PRO A 21 -6.56 6.98 -14.60
CA PRO A 21 -7.51 7.52 -13.63
C PRO A 21 -8.94 7.02 -13.87
N GLY A 22 -9.65 6.67 -12.79
CA GLY A 22 -11.03 6.19 -12.84
C GLY A 22 -11.18 4.69 -13.17
N LYS A 23 -10.09 3.99 -13.51
CA LYS A 23 -10.08 2.54 -13.65
C LYS A 23 -9.74 1.88 -12.31
N ASP A 24 -10.41 0.77 -12.03
CA ASP A 24 -10.13 -0.04 -10.85
C ASP A 24 -8.93 -0.97 -11.09
N TYR A 25 -8.10 -1.11 -10.05
CA TYR A 25 -6.95 -2.01 -10.02
C TYR A 25 -6.91 -2.72 -8.67
N THR A 26 -6.45 -3.97 -8.68
CA THR A 26 -6.12 -4.72 -7.47
C THR A 26 -4.62 -4.67 -7.28
N PHE A 27 -4.19 -4.32 -6.06
CA PHE A 27 -2.78 -4.24 -5.69
C PHE A 27 -2.50 -5.28 -4.60
N THR A 28 -1.39 -5.99 -4.76
CA THR A 28 -0.90 -6.98 -3.79
C THR A 28 0.59 -6.76 -3.63
N TRP A 29 1.05 -6.61 -2.39
CA TRP A 29 2.46 -6.47 -2.06
C TRP A 29 2.71 -6.97 -0.64
N ASP A 30 3.93 -7.43 -0.39
CA ASP A 30 4.36 -7.85 0.94
C ASP A 30 4.77 -6.64 1.77
N MET A 31 4.50 -6.71 3.08
CA MET A 31 5.02 -5.75 4.05
C MET A 31 6.42 -6.17 4.50
N GLN A 32 7.17 -5.26 5.12
CA GLN A 32 8.43 -5.63 5.77
C GLN A 32 8.17 -6.73 6.82
N PRO A 33 8.99 -7.79 6.90
CA PRO A 33 8.79 -8.83 7.91
C PRO A 33 9.02 -8.24 9.30
N ASP A 34 8.27 -8.76 10.28
CA ASP A 34 8.32 -8.33 11.67
C ASP A 34 7.96 -9.53 12.56
N ASP A 35 8.64 -9.70 13.68
CA ASP A 35 8.31 -10.72 14.68
C ASP A 35 7.66 -10.01 15.87
N TYR A 36 6.32 -10.03 15.88
CA TYR A 36 5.55 -9.25 16.83
C TYR A 36 4.40 -10.05 17.45
N VAL A 37 4.31 -10.02 18.78
CA VAL A 37 3.24 -10.65 19.54
C VAL A 37 2.18 -9.61 19.95
N PHE A 38 0.97 -9.77 19.44
CA PHE A 38 -0.19 -8.99 19.88
C PHE A 38 -0.72 -9.55 21.21
N LYS A 39 -0.69 -8.74 22.27
CA LYS A 39 -1.26 -9.12 23.57
C LYS A 39 -2.79 -9.11 23.52
N ALA A 40 -3.42 -9.88 24.42
CA ALA A 40 -4.87 -9.85 24.56
C ALA A 40 -5.38 -8.42 24.80
N GLY A 41 -6.46 -8.04 24.11
CA GLY A 41 -7.03 -6.70 24.15
C GLY A 41 -6.38 -5.68 23.22
N HIS A 42 -5.26 -6.00 22.56
CA HIS A 42 -4.69 -5.14 21.53
C HIS A 42 -5.49 -5.25 20.21
N GLN A 43 -5.38 -4.22 19.38
CA GLN A 43 -5.99 -4.16 18.05
C GLN A 43 -4.93 -3.91 16.99
N ILE A 44 -5.22 -4.33 15.75
CA ILE A 44 -4.39 -4.06 14.59
C ILE A 44 -4.96 -2.84 13.86
N GLY A 45 -4.14 -1.80 13.73
CA GLY A 45 -4.46 -0.63 12.93
C GLY A 45 -3.84 -0.76 11.54
N VAL A 46 -4.65 -0.62 10.50
CA VAL A 46 -4.20 -0.59 9.10
C VAL A 46 -4.34 0.83 8.58
N VAL A 47 -3.25 1.38 8.05
CA VAL A 47 -3.20 2.74 7.51
C VAL A 47 -2.75 2.69 6.07
N LEU A 48 -3.59 3.19 5.16
CA LEU A 48 -3.26 3.35 3.74
C LEU A 48 -3.03 4.82 3.43
N ILE A 49 -1.84 5.13 2.90
CA ILE A 49 -1.45 6.50 2.52
C ILE A 49 -0.73 6.50 1.17
N ALA A 50 -0.74 7.66 0.50
CA ALA A 50 -0.05 7.85 -0.78
C ALA A 50 1.40 8.31 -0.62
N SER A 51 1.66 9.21 0.34
CA SER A 51 2.98 9.81 0.56
C SER A 51 3.43 9.61 2.00
N ASP A 52 4.49 8.85 2.16
CA ASP A 52 5.29 8.77 3.38
C ASP A 52 6.39 9.84 3.32
N TYR A 53 6.50 10.67 4.36
CA TYR A 53 7.43 11.79 4.41
C TYR A 53 8.90 11.37 4.33
N ASP A 54 9.23 10.23 4.94
CA ASP A 54 10.61 9.78 5.11
C ASP A 54 11.09 8.92 3.93
N TYR A 55 10.17 8.26 3.21
CA TYR A 55 10.51 7.19 2.27
C TYR A 55 9.94 7.32 0.85
N THR A 56 9.07 8.29 0.57
CA THR A 56 8.50 8.47 -0.78
C THR A 56 8.74 9.86 -1.34
N ILE A 57 8.64 9.98 -2.66
CA ILE A 57 8.64 11.28 -3.34
C ILE A 57 7.41 12.10 -2.90
N ARG A 58 7.56 13.43 -2.93
CA ARG A 58 6.52 14.37 -2.47
C ARG A 58 5.98 15.18 -3.66
N PRO A 59 5.06 14.62 -4.47
CA PRO A 59 4.46 15.33 -5.58
C PRO A 59 3.54 16.45 -5.09
N LYS A 60 3.11 17.32 -6.01
CA LYS A 60 2.08 18.31 -5.70
C LYS A 60 0.80 17.61 -5.25
N ALA A 61 0.12 18.20 -4.26
CA ALA A 61 -1.16 17.71 -3.78
C ALA A 61 -2.24 17.73 -4.88
N GLY A 62 -3.21 16.83 -4.78
CA GLY A 62 -4.37 16.77 -5.69
C GLY A 62 -4.84 15.35 -6.03
N THR A 63 -3.98 14.35 -5.86
CA THR A 63 -4.36 12.94 -6.06
C THR A 63 -5.41 12.52 -5.05
N LYS A 64 -6.48 11.90 -5.55
CA LYS A 64 -7.54 11.29 -4.73
C LYS A 64 -7.48 9.78 -4.88
N LEU A 65 -7.57 9.08 -3.76
CA LEU A 65 -7.62 7.63 -3.71
C LEU A 65 -9.01 7.18 -3.25
N THR A 66 -9.56 6.17 -3.92
CA THR A 66 -10.78 5.50 -3.50
C THR A 66 -10.46 4.03 -3.31
N VAL A 67 -10.74 3.51 -2.11
CA VAL A 67 -10.55 2.09 -1.77
C VAL A 67 -11.91 1.43 -1.74
N LYS A 68 -12.05 0.30 -2.45
CA LYS A 68 -13.32 -0.44 -2.52
C LYS A 68 -13.34 -1.62 -1.54
N LEU A 69 -12.33 -2.49 -1.65
CA LEU A 69 -12.16 -3.67 -0.80
C LEU A 69 -10.68 -3.81 -0.45
N SER A 70 -10.40 -4.29 0.76
CA SER A 70 -9.04 -4.56 1.24
C SER A 70 -9.03 -5.85 2.06
N GLU A 71 -7.93 -6.59 1.96
CA GLU A 71 -7.66 -7.78 2.76
C GLU A 71 -6.26 -7.66 3.37
N VAL A 72 -6.09 -8.17 4.58
CA VAL A 72 -4.79 -8.28 5.26
C VAL A 72 -4.63 -9.70 5.75
N THR A 73 -3.52 -10.33 5.37
CA THR A 73 -3.17 -11.70 5.76
C THR A 73 -1.98 -11.65 6.70
N LEU A 74 -2.10 -12.31 7.85
CA LEU A 74 -1.00 -12.53 8.79
C LEU A 74 -0.63 -14.02 8.74
N PRO A 75 0.67 -14.37 8.61
CA PRO A 75 1.13 -15.76 8.61
C PRO A 75 0.99 -16.43 9.98
#